data_AF-A0A353C0U8-F1
#
_entry.id   AF-A0A353C0U8-F1
#
_cell.length_a   1.000
_cell.length_b   1.000
_cell.length_c   1.000
_cell.angle_alpha   90.00
_cell.angle_beta   90.00
_cell.angle_gamma   90.00
#
_symmetry.space_group_name_H-M   'P 1'
#
loop_
_entity.id
_entity.type
_entity.pdbx_description
1 polymer ?
#
loop_
_entity_poly.entity_id
_entity_poly.type
_entity_poly.pdbx_seq_one_letter_code
_entity_poly.pdbx_strand_id
1 'polypeptide(L)'
;MNFKYELKSAIVGGKKMKNIKFMALLFVATLFCSLGVFAKEESFRDSVEKLLLLTQQDKIANQVFEQVKPMVLQQLSLTNISKEQSVIIDKFMNKIFDALKDEMSWDKMKVDYIQIYMSVYTKEEIQQLIAFYQSPIGQKMIEKTPLLIQQSMIVNQKNMKRILPKIQEISQEMITEMMQASKEGNP
;
A
#
# COMPACT_ATOMS: atom_id res chain seq x y z
N MET A 1 -71.88 5.10 -62.90
CA MET A 1 -71.59 6.54 -63.08
C MET A 1 -71.74 7.17 -61.70
N ASN A 2 -70.70 7.20 -60.84
CA ASN A 2 -69.69 8.28 -60.68
C ASN A 2 -70.35 9.67 -60.73
N PHE A 3 -70.17 10.64 -59.83
CA PHE A 3 -69.10 10.96 -58.87
C PHE A 3 -69.66 12.17 -58.04
N LYS A 4 -69.50 12.24 -56.70
CA LYS A 4 -68.53 13.10 -55.98
C LYS A 4 -68.94 14.58 -55.63
N TYR A 5 -69.00 14.85 -54.31
CA TYR A 5 -68.72 16.09 -53.50
C TYR A 5 -69.64 17.34 -53.72
N GLU A 6 -70.01 18.18 -52.74
CA GLU A 6 -69.34 18.76 -51.54
C GLU A 6 -70.36 19.05 -50.40
N LEU A 7 -70.13 18.64 -49.15
CA LEU A 7 -69.42 19.36 -48.06
C LEU A 7 -70.09 20.67 -47.56
N LYS A 8 -70.93 20.53 -46.53
CA LYS A 8 -71.05 21.52 -45.46
C LYS A 8 -71.12 20.85 -44.08
N SER A 9 -70.52 21.57 -43.14
CA SER A 9 -70.49 21.40 -41.68
C SER A 9 -69.36 20.55 -41.10
N ALA A 10 -68.38 21.28 -40.59
CA ALA A 10 -67.46 20.89 -39.54
C ALA A 10 -68.21 20.46 -38.27
N ILE A 11 -67.56 19.67 -37.42
CA ILE A 11 -67.25 19.98 -36.01
C ILE A 11 -66.75 18.70 -35.30
N VAL A 12 -65.82 18.92 -34.36
CA VAL A 12 -65.27 18.04 -33.31
C VAL A 12 -63.96 17.30 -33.64
N GLY A 13 -62.87 18.06 -33.53
CA GLY A 13 -61.62 17.54 -33.01
C GLY A 13 -61.76 17.07 -31.55
N GLY A 14 -61.00 16.05 -31.17
CA GLY A 14 -61.00 15.60 -29.77
C GLY A 14 -60.25 14.32 -29.42
N LYS A 15 -59.68 13.59 -30.39
CA LYS A 15 -59.08 12.27 -30.08
C LYS A 15 -57.57 12.13 -30.31
N LYS A 16 -56.91 13.04 -31.05
CA LYS A 16 -55.47 12.92 -31.37
C LYS A 16 -54.49 13.52 -30.35
N MET A 17 -54.95 14.36 -29.40
CA MET A 17 -54.03 15.05 -28.46
C MET A 17 -53.65 14.27 -27.20
N LYS A 18 -54.38 13.21 -26.81
CA LYS A 18 -54.06 12.43 -25.61
C LYS A 18 -52.84 11.53 -25.81
N ASN A 19 -52.68 10.95 -27.00
CA ASN A 19 -51.58 10.03 -27.29
C ASN A 19 -50.25 10.75 -27.60
N ILE A 20 -50.31 11.98 -28.14
CA ILE A 20 -49.11 12.81 -28.38
C ILE A 20 -48.55 13.34 -27.06
N LYS A 21 -49.41 13.74 -26.10
CA LYS A 21 -48.96 14.14 -24.77
C LYS A 21 -48.33 12.98 -23.99
N PHE A 22 -48.85 11.77 -24.12
CA PHE A 22 -48.28 10.58 -23.48
C PHE A 22 -46.95 10.13 -24.12
N MET A 23 -46.81 10.29 -25.44
CA MET A 23 -45.58 9.97 -26.17
C MET A 23 -44.48 11.05 -25.99
N ALA A 24 -44.85 12.32 -25.86
CA ALA A 24 -43.94 13.40 -25.48
C ALA A 24 -43.47 13.28 -24.01
N LEU A 25 -44.34 12.80 -23.10
CA LEU A 25 -43.96 12.55 -21.70
C LEU A 25 -42.94 11.40 -21.57
N LEU A 26 -43.03 10.38 -22.43
CA LEU A 26 -42.09 9.26 -22.48
C LEU A 26 -40.74 9.65 -23.12
N PHE A 27 -40.70 10.63 -24.01
CA PHE A 27 -39.46 11.11 -24.63
C PHE A 27 -38.67 12.07 -23.72
N VAL A 28 -39.37 12.82 -22.84
CA VAL A 28 -38.74 13.70 -21.85
C VAL A 28 -38.19 12.92 -20.65
N ALA A 29 -38.78 11.76 -20.31
CA ALA A 29 -38.28 10.90 -19.23
C ALA A 29 -36.96 10.19 -19.57
N THR A 30 -36.68 9.90 -20.85
CA THR A 30 -35.42 9.27 -21.28
C THR A 30 -34.27 10.27 -21.45
N LEU A 31 -34.57 11.57 -21.55
CA LEU A 31 -33.58 12.64 -21.74
C LEU A 31 -32.96 13.16 -20.43
N PHE A 32 -33.41 12.66 -19.26
CA PHE A 32 -32.85 13.04 -17.96
C PHE A 32 -31.83 12.06 -17.37
N CYS A 33 -31.57 10.92 -18.02
CA CYS A 33 -30.53 9.96 -17.58
C CYS A 33 -29.14 10.18 -18.20
N SER A 34 -28.95 11.20 -19.05
CA SER A 34 -27.64 11.50 -19.65
C SER A 34 -26.85 12.59 -18.92
N LEU A 35 -27.42 13.21 -17.88
CA LEU A 35 -26.71 14.18 -17.06
C LEU A 35 -25.96 13.46 -15.92
N GLY A 36 -24.77 12.98 -16.25
CA GLY A 36 -23.65 12.98 -15.32
C GLY A 36 -23.49 11.77 -14.42
N VAL A 37 -23.26 10.58 -15.00
CA VAL A 37 -22.21 9.72 -14.43
C VAL A 37 -20.87 10.35 -14.83
N PHE A 38 -20.53 11.49 -14.24
CA PHE A 38 -19.13 11.83 -14.06
C PHE A 38 -18.64 10.89 -12.96
N ALA A 39 -18.32 9.66 -13.35
CA ALA A 39 -17.35 8.90 -12.58
C ALA A 39 -16.14 9.83 -12.49
N LYS A 40 -15.91 10.43 -11.31
CA LYS A 40 -14.75 11.28 -11.07
C LYS A 40 -13.56 10.43 -11.44
N GLU A 41 -12.95 10.71 -12.58
CA GLU A 41 -11.83 9.92 -13.06
C GLU A 41 -10.74 10.07 -12.01
N GLU A 42 -10.46 8.99 -11.29
CA GLU A 42 -9.43 8.98 -10.26
C GLU A 42 -8.13 9.41 -10.95
N SER A 43 -7.49 10.46 -10.43
CA SER A 43 -6.24 10.93 -11.03
C SER A 43 -5.17 9.86 -10.82
N PHE A 44 -4.14 9.85 -11.67
CA PHE A 44 -3.07 8.86 -11.51
C PHE A 44 -2.43 8.95 -10.10
N ARG A 45 -2.27 10.17 -9.59
CA ARG A 45 -1.82 10.45 -8.23
C ARG A 45 -2.73 9.80 -7.17
N ASP A 46 -4.04 10.00 -7.27
CA ASP A 46 -4.99 9.47 -6.29
C ASP A 46 -5.00 7.93 -6.29
N SER A 47 -4.90 7.30 -7.48
CA SER A 47 -4.78 5.85 -7.58
C SER A 47 -3.48 5.35 -6.93
N VAL A 48 -2.35 6.03 -7.13
CA VAL A 48 -1.09 5.65 -6.46
C VAL A 48 -1.20 5.80 -4.94
N GLU A 49 -1.73 6.92 -4.45
CA GLU A 49 -1.95 7.12 -3.00
C GLU A 49 -2.81 6.01 -2.41
N LYS A 50 -3.90 5.66 -3.10
CA LYS A 50 -4.78 4.56 -2.70
C LYS A 50 -4.08 3.21 -2.68
N LEU A 51 -3.25 2.90 -3.68
CA LEU A 51 -2.45 1.66 -3.67
C LEU A 51 -1.56 1.61 -2.43
N LEU A 52 -0.83 2.69 -2.15
CA LEU A 52 0.10 2.77 -1.01
C LEU A 52 -0.62 2.58 0.33
N LEU A 53 -1.80 3.17 0.49
CA LEU A 53 -2.65 2.98 1.67
C LEU A 53 -3.20 1.55 1.77
N LEU A 54 -3.62 0.95 0.65
CA LEU A 54 -4.08 -0.44 0.61
C LEU A 54 -2.98 -1.41 1.03
N THR A 55 -1.73 -1.13 0.64
CA THR A 55 -0.56 -1.92 1.04
C THR A 55 0.01 -1.53 2.40
N GLN A 56 -0.67 -0.66 3.15
CA GLN A 56 -0.31 -0.21 4.50
C GLN A 56 1.04 0.51 4.60
N GLN A 57 1.45 1.22 3.54
CA GLN A 57 2.71 1.97 3.52
C GLN A 57 2.74 3.07 4.60
N ASP A 58 1.58 3.63 4.95
CA ASP A 58 1.38 4.60 6.03
C ASP A 58 1.71 4.05 7.43
N LYS A 59 1.73 2.72 7.58
CA LYS A 59 1.98 2.05 8.87
C LYS A 59 3.41 1.58 9.04
N ILE A 60 4.18 1.44 7.96
CA ILE A 60 5.54 0.86 8.03
C ILE A 60 6.44 1.66 8.96
N ALA A 61 6.48 2.99 8.81
CA ALA A 61 7.31 3.84 9.66
C ALA A 61 6.93 3.67 11.14
N ASN A 62 5.63 3.71 11.47
CA ASN A 62 5.14 3.51 12.83
C ASN A 62 5.54 2.15 13.39
N GLN A 63 5.36 1.07 12.62
CA GLN A 63 5.74 -0.28 13.01
C GLN A 63 7.24 -0.42 13.28
N VAL A 64 8.08 0.19 12.42
CA VAL A 64 9.53 0.20 12.62
C VAL A 64 9.89 0.92 13.92
N PHE A 65 9.31 2.09 14.19
CA PHE A 65 9.58 2.82 15.43
C PHE A 65 9.09 2.07 16.68
N GLU A 66 7.92 1.44 16.63
CA GLU A 66 7.38 0.64 17.73
C GLU A 66 8.27 -0.57 18.07
N GLN A 67 8.96 -1.14 17.08
CA GLN A 67 9.87 -2.27 17.27
C GLN A 67 11.29 -1.84 17.66
N VAL A 68 11.84 -0.82 17.00
CA VAL A 68 13.24 -0.41 17.16
C VAL A 68 13.46 0.35 18.47
N LYS A 69 12.53 1.23 18.86
CA LYS A 69 12.64 2.04 20.07
C LYS A 69 12.91 1.22 21.34
N PRO A 70 12.09 0.23 21.70
CA PRO A 70 12.32 -0.57 22.90
C PRO A 70 13.63 -1.36 22.82
N MET A 71 14.04 -1.82 21.63
CA MET A 71 15.31 -2.53 21.45
C MET A 71 16.50 -1.62 21.73
N VAL A 72 16.49 -0.37 21.26
CA VAL A 72 17.54 0.61 21.54
C VAL A 72 17.60 0.94 23.03
N LEU A 73 16.45 1.18 23.67
CA LEU A 73 16.38 1.46 25.11
C LEU A 73 16.87 0.26 25.94
N GLN A 74 16.50 -0.96 25.54
CA GLN A 74 16.97 -2.18 26.17
C GLN A 74 18.50 -2.31 26.06
N GLN A 75 19.08 -2.06 24.89
CA GLN A 75 20.54 -2.10 24.70
C GLN A 75 21.26 -1.09 25.61
N LEU A 76 20.70 0.11 25.79
CA LEU A 76 21.27 1.13 26.66
C LEU A 76 21.16 0.75 28.14
N SER A 77 20.10 0.05 28.55
CA SER A 77 19.96 -0.45 29.92
C SER A 77 21.00 -1.51 30.31
N LEU A 78 21.65 -2.15 29.34
CA LEU A 78 22.74 -3.11 29.57
C LEU A 78 24.09 -2.43 29.86
N THR A 79 24.16 -1.11 29.70
CA THR A 79 25.37 -0.32 30.03
C THR A 79 25.38 0.06 31.50
N ASN A 80 26.56 0.25 32.08
CA ASN A 80 26.73 0.57 33.51
C ASN A 80 26.47 2.07 33.77
N ILE A 81 25.26 2.53 33.46
CA ILE A 81 24.82 3.92 33.60
C ILE A 81 24.08 4.14 34.92
N SER A 82 24.23 5.33 35.51
CA SER A 82 23.49 5.68 36.73
C SER A 82 21.99 5.87 36.46
N LYS A 83 21.17 5.85 37.51
CA LYS A 83 19.73 6.11 37.38
C LYS A 83 19.44 7.50 36.83
N GLU A 84 20.17 8.53 37.26
CA GLU A 84 20.04 9.88 36.68
C GLU A 84 20.38 9.90 35.18
N GLN A 85 21.42 9.19 34.76
CA GLN A 85 21.82 9.09 33.35
C GLN A 85 20.74 8.37 32.52
N SER A 86 20.17 7.28 33.03
CA SER A 86 19.07 6.55 32.36
C SER A 86 17.89 7.47 32.07
N VAL A 87 17.46 8.28 33.06
CA VAL A 87 16.34 9.22 32.89
C VAL A 87 16.64 10.28 31.81
N ILE A 88 17.88 10.78 31.75
CA ILE A 88 18.31 11.73 30.72
C ILE A 88 18.31 11.06 29.34
N ILE A 89 18.87 9.86 29.24
CA ILE A 89 18.91 9.07 28.00
C ILE A 89 17.50 8.80 27.49
N ASP A 90 16.59 8.30 28.34
CA ASP A 90 15.20 8.02 27.98
C ASP A 90 14.52 9.29 27.43
N LYS A 91 14.71 10.43 28.10
CA LYS A 91 14.16 11.71 27.67
C LYS A 91 14.65 12.13 26.28
N PHE A 92 15.95 12.05 26.01
CA PHE A 92 16.50 12.47 24.72
C PHE A 92 16.23 11.46 23.61
N MET A 93 16.25 10.16 23.90
CA MET A 93 15.86 9.12 22.95
C MET A 93 14.39 9.28 22.55
N ASN A 94 13.49 9.56 23.50
CA ASN A 94 12.10 9.87 23.19
C ASN A 94 12.01 11.07 22.22
N LYS A 95 12.73 12.17 22.48
CA LYS A 95 12.75 13.32 21.57
C LYS A 95 13.26 12.98 20.17
N ILE A 96 14.30 12.15 20.06
CA ILE A 96 14.82 11.70 18.77
C ILE A 96 13.76 10.88 18.03
N PHE A 97 13.14 9.90 18.70
CA PHE A 97 12.09 9.09 18.10
C PHE A 97 10.86 9.90 17.71
N ASP A 98 10.45 10.88 18.51
CA ASP A 98 9.32 11.76 18.19
C ASP A 98 9.64 12.62 16.96
N ALA A 99 10.85 13.19 16.87
CA ALA A 99 11.30 13.94 15.70
C ALA A 99 11.37 13.06 14.44
N LEU A 100 11.90 11.84 14.55
CA LEU A 100 11.95 10.89 13.44
C LEU A 100 10.55 10.46 13.00
N LYS A 101 9.64 10.20 13.94
CA LYS A 101 8.26 9.83 13.65
C LYS A 101 7.51 10.94 12.91
N ASP A 102 7.73 12.19 13.32
CA ASP A 102 7.15 13.35 12.64
C ASP A 102 7.72 13.52 11.23
N GLU A 103 9.04 13.42 11.07
CA GLU A 103 9.70 13.57 9.76
C GLU A 103 9.35 12.45 8.79
N MET A 104 9.28 11.21 9.27
CA MET A 104 8.91 10.04 8.48
C MET A 104 7.39 9.79 8.46
N SER A 105 6.59 10.78 8.87
CA SER A 105 5.14 10.66 8.83
C SER A 105 4.63 10.52 7.39
N TRP A 106 3.52 9.80 7.24
CA TRP A 106 2.89 9.59 5.94
C TRP A 106 2.64 10.91 5.21
N ASP A 107 2.16 11.95 5.91
CA ASP A 107 1.83 13.22 5.29
C ASP A 107 3.03 13.97 4.69
N LYS A 108 4.21 13.83 5.30
CA LYS A 108 5.45 14.42 4.75
C LYS A 108 6.03 13.56 3.62
N MET A 109 5.98 12.25 3.76
CA MET A 109 6.64 11.32 2.83
C MET A 109 5.81 10.96 1.59
N LYS A 110 4.47 11.03 1.67
CA LYS A 110 3.59 10.51 0.61
C LYS A 110 3.82 11.14 -0.75
N VAL A 111 4.19 12.43 -0.80
CA VAL A 111 4.42 13.14 -2.06
C VAL A 111 5.56 12.49 -2.84
N ASP A 112 6.67 12.19 -2.17
CA ASP A 112 7.85 11.57 -2.78
C ASP A 112 7.57 10.12 -3.17
N TYR A 113 6.91 9.35 -2.31
CA TYR A 113 6.51 7.98 -2.64
C TYR A 113 5.58 7.92 -3.85
N ILE A 114 4.58 8.81 -3.92
CA ILE A 114 3.69 8.91 -5.08
C ILE A 114 4.51 9.18 -6.34
N GLN A 115 5.44 10.14 -6.29
CA GLN A 115 6.25 10.51 -7.45
C GLN A 115 7.13 9.34 -7.93
N ILE A 116 7.73 8.58 -7.00
CA ILE A 116 8.50 7.37 -7.33
C ILE A 116 7.61 6.37 -8.07
N TYR A 117 6.44 6.04 -7.53
CA TYR A 117 5.54 5.06 -8.15
C TYR A 117 5.03 5.52 -9.52
N MET A 118 4.68 6.80 -9.67
CA MET A 118 4.27 7.38 -10.96
C MET A 118 5.39 7.39 -12.00
N SER A 119 6.66 7.34 -11.58
CA SER A 119 7.81 7.28 -12.48
C SER A 119 8.11 5.85 -12.98
N VAL A 120 7.61 4.84 -12.28
CA VAL A 120 7.93 3.42 -12.54
C VAL A 120 6.75 2.69 -13.18
N TYR A 121 5.53 3.00 -12.75
CA TYR A 121 4.30 2.35 -13.21
C TYR A 121 3.48 3.28 -14.08
N THR A 122 2.62 2.67 -14.90
CA THR A 122 1.53 3.35 -15.60
C THR A 122 0.28 3.43 -14.73
N LYS A 123 -0.68 4.28 -15.12
CA LYS A 123 -1.97 4.39 -14.44
C LYS A 123 -2.73 3.05 -14.46
N GLU A 124 -2.68 2.37 -15.60
CA GLU A 124 -3.36 1.10 -15.84
C GLU A 124 -2.79 -0.03 -14.99
N GLU A 125 -1.47 -0.10 -14.79
CA GLU A 125 -0.83 -1.07 -13.89
C GLU A 125 -1.20 -0.82 -12.43
N ILE A 126 -1.18 0.44 -11.98
CA ILE A 126 -1.60 0.79 -10.62
C ILE A 126 -3.06 0.42 -10.38
N GLN A 127 -3.95 0.64 -11.36
CA GLN A 127 -5.36 0.23 -11.27
C GLN A 127 -5.51 -1.29 -11.14
N GLN A 128 -4.72 -2.07 -11.88
CA GLN A 128 -4.70 -3.53 -11.76
C GLN A 128 -4.19 -3.99 -10.40
N LEU A 129 -3.13 -3.36 -9.88
CA LEU A 129 -2.61 -3.64 -8.53
C LEU A 129 -3.64 -3.31 -7.46
N ILE A 130 -4.34 -2.19 -7.56
CA ILE A 130 -5.45 -1.84 -6.66
C ILE A 130 -6.53 -2.93 -6.70
N ALA A 131 -6.97 -3.34 -7.90
CA ALA A 131 -7.99 -4.37 -8.05
C ALA A 131 -7.57 -5.70 -7.40
N PHE A 132 -6.30 -6.07 -7.57
CA PHE A 132 -5.73 -7.24 -6.91
C PHE A 132 -5.74 -7.09 -5.38
N TYR A 133 -5.17 -6.02 -4.83
CA TYR A 133 -5.08 -5.83 -3.38
C TYR A 133 -6.43 -5.62 -2.72
N GLN A 134 -7.44 -5.10 -3.41
CA GLN A 134 -8.83 -5.02 -2.91
C GLN A 134 -9.55 -6.36 -2.89
N SER A 135 -9.09 -7.36 -3.66
CA SER A 135 -9.70 -8.68 -3.68
C SER A 135 -9.51 -9.41 -2.33
N PRO A 136 -10.38 -10.38 -1.99
CA PRO A 136 -10.22 -11.17 -0.77
C PRO A 136 -8.87 -11.90 -0.66
N ILE A 137 -8.28 -12.28 -1.79
CA ILE A 137 -6.96 -12.92 -1.81
C ILE A 137 -5.83 -11.90 -1.65
N GLY A 138 -5.95 -10.71 -2.25
CA GLY A 138 -4.97 -9.63 -2.10
C GLY A 138 -4.90 -9.11 -0.66
N GLN A 139 -6.05 -8.93 0.00
CA GLN A 139 -6.10 -8.59 1.43
C GLN A 139 -5.45 -9.68 2.29
N LYS A 140 -5.76 -10.96 2.03
CA LYS A 140 -5.08 -12.07 2.70
C LYS A 140 -3.57 -12.08 2.47
N MET A 141 -3.10 -11.70 1.28
CA MET A 141 -1.67 -11.60 1.01
C MET A 141 -1.01 -10.55 1.90
N ILE A 142 -1.62 -9.36 2.02
CA ILE A 142 -1.14 -8.30 2.92
C ILE A 142 -1.10 -8.82 4.38
N GLU A 143 -2.19 -9.44 4.86
CA GLU A 143 -2.28 -9.97 6.22
C GLU A 143 -1.29 -11.11 6.52
N LYS A 144 -1.02 -11.98 5.55
CA LYS A 144 -0.18 -13.17 5.71
C LYS A 144 1.29 -12.92 5.42
N THR A 145 1.65 -11.82 4.76
CA THR A 145 3.04 -11.49 4.43
C THR A 145 3.95 -11.43 5.68
N PRO A 146 3.57 -10.77 6.79
CA PRO A 146 4.36 -10.80 8.02
C PRO A 146 4.59 -12.21 8.57
N LEU A 147 3.57 -13.08 8.51
CA LEU A 147 3.69 -14.47 8.94
C LEU A 147 4.66 -15.25 8.04
N LEU A 148 4.60 -15.05 6.72
CA LEU A 148 5.54 -15.69 5.80
C LEU A 148 6.99 -15.27 6.11
N ILE A 149 7.22 -13.97 6.31
CA ILE A 149 8.54 -13.45 6.70
C ILE A 149 9.01 -14.11 8.00
N GLN A 150 8.16 -14.19 9.02
CA GLN A 150 8.47 -14.83 10.30
C GLN A 150 8.85 -16.31 10.12
N GLN A 151 8.08 -17.05 9.31
CA GLN A 151 8.37 -18.48 9.04
C GLN A 151 9.68 -18.65 8.25
N SER A 152 9.95 -17.78 7.27
CA SER A 152 11.21 -17.77 6.53
C SER A 152 12.42 -17.53 7.46
N MET A 153 12.29 -16.64 8.45
CA MET A 153 13.35 -16.42 9.45
C MET A 153 13.65 -17.69 10.26
N ILE A 154 12.63 -18.46 10.64
CA ILE A 154 12.81 -19.74 11.35
C ILE A 154 13.58 -20.75 10.51
N VAL A 155 13.25 -20.84 9.20
CA VAL A 155 13.99 -21.70 8.27
C VAL A 155 15.47 -21.28 8.18
N ASN A 156 15.73 -19.98 8.06
CA ASN A 156 17.10 -19.46 8.01
C ASN A 156 17.87 -19.74 9.31
N GLN A 157 17.25 -19.58 10.48
CA GLN A 157 17.86 -19.93 11.76
C GLN A 157 18.21 -21.43 11.84
N LYS A 158 17.32 -22.31 11.35
CA LYS A 158 17.58 -23.76 11.29
C LYS A 158 18.76 -24.09 10.36
N ASN A 159 18.84 -23.42 9.21
CA ASN A 159 19.94 -23.60 8.28
C ASN A 159 21.27 -23.11 8.87
N MET A 160 21.25 -21.98 9.57
CA MET A 160 22.42 -21.46 10.28
C MET A 160 22.93 -22.45 11.36
N LYS A 161 22.02 -23.02 12.15
CA LYS A 161 22.38 -24.06 13.14
C LYS A 161 23.01 -25.30 12.49
N ARG A 162 22.60 -25.65 11.27
CA ARG A 162 23.13 -26.81 10.53
C ARG A 162 24.54 -26.58 9.99
N ILE A 163 24.83 -25.36 9.52
CA ILE A 163 26.13 -25.03 8.93
C ILE A 163 27.18 -24.64 9.98
N LEU A 164 26.75 -24.26 11.20
CA LEU A 164 27.63 -23.82 12.28
C LEU A 164 28.82 -24.78 12.56
N PRO A 165 28.62 -26.12 12.64
CA PRO A 165 29.74 -27.04 12.86
C PRO A 165 30.76 -27.01 11.72
N LYS A 166 30.30 -26.87 10.47
CA LYS A 166 31.21 -26.79 9.31
C LYS A 166 32.00 -25.48 9.31
N ILE A 167 31.37 -24.37 9.71
CA ILE A 167 32.07 -23.09 9.90
C ILE A 167 33.14 -23.22 10.99
N GLN A 168 32.84 -23.91 12.09
CA GLN A 168 33.81 -24.17 13.17
C GLN A 168 34.99 -25.01 12.68
N GLU A 169 34.74 -26.07 11.91
CA GLU A 169 35.80 -26.89 11.29
C GLU A 169 36.72 -26.05 10.39
N ILE A 170 36.15 -25.29 9.45
CA ILE A 170 36.90 -24.40 8.56
C ILE A 170 37.70 -23.37 9.35
N SER A 171 37.14 -22.83 10.44
CA SER A 171 37.84 -21.86 11.29
C SER A 171 39.05 -22.49 12.00
N GLN A 172 38.96 -23.76 12.40
CA GLN A 172 40.06 -24.47 13.03
C GLN A 172 41.16 -24.85 12.03
N GLU A 173 40.78 -25.25 10.82
CA GLU A 173 41.72 -25.47 9.70
C GLU A 173 42.54 -24.20 9.45
N MET A 174 41.86 -23.06 9.30
CA MET A 174 42.51 -21.76 9.11
C MET A 174 43.50 -21.41 10.24
N ILE A 175 43.09 -21.56 11.51
CA ILE A 175 43.97 -21.28 12.66
C ILE A 175 45.21 -22.20 12.64
N THR A 176 45.03 -23.47 12.28
CA THR A 176 46.12 -24.45 12.21
C THR A 176 47.14 -24.08 11.13
N GLU A 177 46.68 -23.77 9.93
CA GLU A 177 47.54 -23.33 8.81
C GLU A 177 48.29 -22.04 9.15
N MET A 178 47.61 -21.05 9.76
CA MET A 178 48.27 -19.81 10.20
C MET A 178 49.38 -20.06 11.23
N MET A 179 49.15 -20.96 12.19
CA MET A 179 50.18 -21.32 13.19
C MET A 179 51.38 -22.03 12.54
N GLN A 180 51.15 -22.89 11.55
CA GLN A 180 52.23 -23.57 10.82
C GLN A 180 53.07 -22.58 10.03
N ALA A 181 52.44 -21.69 9.25
CA ALA A 181 53.13 -20.65 8.50
C ALA A 181 53.96 -19.72 9.42
N SER A 182 53.46 -19.40 10.62
CA SER A 182 54.19 -18.57 11.59
C SER A 182 55.43 -19.26 12.19
N LYS A 183 55.45 -20.61 12.24
CA LYS A 183 56.59 -21.40 12.74
C LYS A 183 57.66 -21.59 11.68
N GLU A 184 57.29 -21.66 10.40
CA GLU A 184 58.21 -21.80 9.27
C GLU A 184 58.88 -20.47 8.87
N GLY A 185 58.32 -19.32 9.27
CA GLY A 185 58.85 -17.99 9.02
C GLY A 185 59.85 -17.45 10.05
N ASN A 186 60.33 -18.25 11.00
CA ASN A 186 61.31 -17.82 12.00
C ASN A 186 62.69 -18.48 11.74
N PRO A 187 63.68 -17.75 11.18
CA PRO A 187 65.05 -18.26 10.96
C PRO A 187 65.82 -18.48 12.26
#